data_AF-A0A9X1VYM3-F1
#
_entry.id   AF-A0A9X1VYM3-F1
#
_cell.length_a   1.000
_cell.length_b   1.000
_cell.length_c   1.000
_cell.angle_alpha   90.00
_cell.angle_beta   90.00
_cell.angle_gamma   90.00
#
_symmetry.space_group_name_H-M   'P 1'
#
loop_
_entity.id
_entity.type
_entity.pdbx_description
1 polymer ?
#
loop_
_entity_poly.entity_id
_entity_poly.type
_entity_poly.pdbx_seq_one_letter_code
_entity_poly.pdbx_strand_id
1 'polypeptide(L)'
;MPESLRSIEHLLEPGVVCDGCNNYLAREVEKPILDSVYFKERRFSVIVPSKRGRVIPLDGFHLQSGTRVQTGADTGEDIGIRVHPDDPGWYVA
;
A
#
# COMPACT_ATOMS: atom_id res chain seq x y z
N MET A 1 -5.04 -14.12 8.48
CA MET A 1 -4.34 -13.48 7.33
C MET A 1 -4.23 -11.98 7.64
N PRO A 2 -3.20 -11.26 7.19
CA PRO A 2 -3.00 -9.87 7.57
C PRO A 2 -4.17 -8.95 7.21
N GLU A 3 -4.58 -8.10 8.15
CA GLU A 3 -5.55 -7.02 7.91
C GLU A 3 -5.09 -6.10 6.77
N SER A 4 -3.78 -5.89 6.66
CA SER A 4 -3.14 -5.11 5.61
C SER A 4 -3.41 -5.65 4.20
N LEU A 5 -3.79 -6.93 4.05
CA LEU A 5 -4.25 -7.55 2.81
C LEU A 5 -5.78 -7.60 2.69
N ARG A 6 -6.50 -6.77 3.46
CA ARG A 6 -7.96 -6.73 3.54
C ARG A 6 -8.57 -8.05 4.08
N SER A 7 -7.86 -8.75 4.97
CA SER A 7 -8.45 -9.87 5.71
C SER A 7 -9.21 -9.35 6.92
N ILE A 8 -10.53 -9.18 6.78
CA ILE A 8 -11.42 -8.72 7.86
C ILE A 8 -12.23 -9.87 8.50
N GLU A 9 -12.28 -11.03 7.84
CA GLU A 9 -13.06 -12.19 8.29
C GLU A 9 -12.29 -13.13 9.22
N HIS A 10 -10.95 -13.06 9.20
CA HIS A 10 -10.06 -13.96 9.94
C HIS A 10 -9.04 -13.18 10.75
N LEU A 11 -9.55 -12.33 11.64
CA LEU A 11 -8.78 -11.58 12.62
C LEU A 11 -8.51 -12.45 13.85
N LEU A 12 -7.30 -12.34 14.37
CA LEU A 12 -6.96 -12.97 15.65
C LEU A 12 -7.63 -12.18 16.78
N GLU A 13 -8.17 -12.89 17.77
CA GLU A 13 -8.74 -12.26 18.95
C GLU A 13 -7.66 -11.51 19.75
N PRO A 14 -8.04 -10.41 20.43
CA PRO A 14 -7.14 -9.74 21.36
C PRO A 14 -6.58 -10.71 22.41
N GLY A 15 -5.27 -10.66 22.65
CA GLY A 15 -4.60 -11.52 23.63
C GLY A 15 -4.02 -12.83 23.06
N VAL A 16 -4.33 -13.20 21.81
CA VAL A 16 -3.68 -14.34 21.13
C VAL A 16 -2.19 -14.07 20.84
N VAL A 17 -1.84 -12.81 20.58
CA VAL A 17 -0.48 -12.36 20.28
C VAL A 17 -0.17 -11.13 21.14
N CYS A 18 0.96 -11.12 21.83
CA CYS A 18 1.40 -9.95 22.58
C CYS A 18 1.85 -8.81 21.65
N ASP A 19 1.87 -7.57 22.14
CA ASP A 19 2.23 -6.41 21.32
C ASP A 19 3.61 -6.53 20.67
N GLY A 20 4.58 -7.12 21.37
CA GLY A 20 5.92 -7.36 20.85
C GLY A 20 5.93 -8.32 19.65
N CYS A 21 5.20 -9.43 19.76
CA CYS A 21 5.05 -10.40 18.67
C CYS A 21 4.22 -9.83 17.51
N ASN A 22 3.18 -9.07 17.80
CA ASN A 22 2.36 -8.41 16.77
C ASN A 22 3.21 -7.41 15.97
N ASN A 23 4.06 -6.64 16.66
CA ASN A 23 5.01 -5.74 16.00
C ASN A 23 6.07 -6.50 15.17
N TYR A 24 6.57 -7.64 15.66
CA TYR A 24 7.48 -8.49 14.89
C TYR A 24 6.83 -9.00 13.60
N LEU A 25 5.61 -9.53 13.67
CA LEU A 25 4.87 -9.99 12.50
C LEU A 25 4.65 -8.85 11.50
N ALA A 26 4.26 -7.66 11.97
CA ALA A 26 4.07 -6.50 11.11
C ALA A 26 5.37 -6.07 10.41
N ARG A 27 6.50 -6.04 11.12
CA ARG A 27 7.76 -5.48 10.61
C ARG A 27 8.61 -6.46 9.83
N GLU A 28 8.71 -7.71 10.29
CA GLU A 28 9.64 -8.70 9.75
C GLU A 28 8.96 -9.69 8.80
N VAL A 29 7.64 -9.88 8.90
CA VAL A 29 6.90 -10.86 8.08
C VAL A 29 6.00 -10.17 7.05
N GLU A 30 5.08 -9.32 7.51
CA GLU A 30 4.12 -8.67 6.62
C GLU A 30 4.78 -7.62 5.74
N LYS A 31 5.57 -6.72 6.32
CA LYS A 31 6.15 -5.59 5.60
C LYS A 31 7.00 -6.01 4.38
N PRO A 32 7.91 -6.99 4.44
CA PRO A 32 8.66 -7.43 3.27
C PRO A 32 7.77 -7.95 2.13
N ILE A 33 6.70 -8.67 2.47
CA ILE A 33 5.74 -9.18 1.49
C ILE A 33 4.98 -8.02 0.84
N LEU A 34 4.45 -7.10 1.67
CA LEU A 34 3.68 -5.95 1.21
C LEU A 34 4.51 -4.94 0.41
N ASP A 35 5.81 -4.83 0.72
CA ASP A 35 6.72 -3.91 0.05
C ASP A 35 7.23 -4.47 -1.30
N SER A 36 6.98 -5.75 -1.59
CA SER A 36 7.31 -6.35 -2.89
C SER A 36 6.49 -5.71 -4.02
N VAL A 37 7.09 -5.65 -5.22
CA VAL A 37 6.48 -5.06 -6.42
C VAL A 37 5.12 -5.68 -6.71
N TYR A 38 5.03 -7.01 -6.69
CA TYR A 38 3.79 -7.75 -6.95
C TYR A 38 2.65 -7.33 -6.01
N PHE A 39 2.89 -7.28 -4.70
CA PHE A 39 1.84 -6.92 -3.76
C PHE A 39 1.48 -5.44 -3.82
N LYS A 40 2.44 -4.54 -4.08
CA LYS A 40 2.14 -3.12 -4.33
C LYS A 40 1.23 -2.95 -5.54
N GLU A 41 1.57 -3.56 -6.67
CA GLU A 41 0.79 -3.50 -7.91
C GLU A 41 -0.61 -4.09 -7.73
N ARG A 42 -0.73 -5.27 -7.11
CA ARG A 42 -2.04 -5.88 -6.85
C ARG A 42 -2.88 -5.00 -5.95
N ARG A 43 -2.33 -4.49 -4.84
CA ARG A 43 -3.05 -3.60 -3.93
C ARG A 43 -3.50 -2.31 -4.62
N PHE A 44 -2.68 -1.75 -5.50
CA PHE A 44 -3.05 -0.58 -6.31
C PHE A 44 -4.21 -0.91 -7.25
N SER A 45 -4.10 -2.01 -8.01
CA SER A 45 -5.10 -2.42 -9.02
C SER A 45 -6.49 -2.71 -8.44
N VAL A 46 -6.56 -3.17 -7.19
CA VAL A 46 -7.83 -3.47 -6.49
C VAL A 46 -8.15 -2.47 -5.38
N ILE A 47 -7.45 -1.33 -5.33
CA ILE A 47 -7.71 -0.22 -4.40
C ILE A 47 -7.78 -0.73 -2.94
N VAL A 48 -6.73 -1.44 -2.53
CA VAL A 48 -6.58 -1.92 -1.14
C VAL A 48 -5.80 -0.89 -0.33
N PRO A 49 -6.48 -0.12 0.54
CA PRO A 49 -5.81 0.88 1.34
C PRO A 49 -4.89 0.24 2.38
N SER A 50 -3.90 1.00 2.80
CA SER A 50 -3.13 0.74 4.02
C SER A 50 -4.03 0.89 5.26
N LYS A 51 -3.53 0.49 6.43
CA LYS A 51 -4.21 0.71 7.71
C LYS A 51 -4.54 2.19 7.97
N ARG A 52 -3.84 3.12 7.31
CA ARG A 52 -4.09 4.57 7.38
C ARG A 52 -5.11 5.07 6.34
N GLY A 53 -5.82 4.17 5.66
CA GLY A 53 -6.86 4.51 4.67
C GLY A 53 -6.33 4.94 3.30
N ARG A 54 -5.00 4.94 3.08
CA ARG A 54 -4.38 5.42 1.83
C ARG A 54 -3.97 4.27 0.91
N VAL A 55 -4.24 4.37 -0.39
CA VAL A 55 -3.73 3.44 -1.40
C VAL A 55 -2.23 3.69 -1.58
N ILE A 56 -1.43 2.63 -1.66
CA ILE A 56 0.03 2.72 -1.82
C ILE A 56 0.32 3.12 -3.27
N PRO A 57 1.12 4.16 -3.53
CA PRO A 57 1.46 4.55 -4.89
C PRO A 57 2.40 3.54 -5.57
N LEU A 58 2.45 3.59 -6.90
CA LEU A 58 3.37 2.82 -7.73
C LEU A 58 4.41 3.74 -8.36
N ASP A 59 5.67 3.30 -8.33
CA ASP A 59 6.74 3.95 -9.07
C ASP A 59 6.74 3.46 -10.51
N GLY A 60 7.05 4.35 -11.45
CA GLY A 60 7.01 4.07 -12.87
C GLY A 60 7.94 4.97 -13.66
N PHE A 61 7.90 4.80 -14.99
CA PHE A 61 8.75 5.55 -15.90
C PHE A 61 7.91 6.05 -17.09
N HIS A 62 7.89 7.36 -17.29
CA HIS A 62 7.23 7.94 -18.45
C HIS A 62 8.12 7.75 -19.69
N LEU A 63 7.67 6.88 -20.60
CA LEU A 63 8.49 6.39 -21.71
C LEU A 63 8.99 7.48 -22.66
N GLN A 64 8.21 8.53 -22.89
CA GLN A 64 8.58 9.59 -23.84
C GLN A 64 9.59 10.57 -23.27
N SER A 65 9.43 10.98 -22.01
CA SER A 65 10.30 11.99 -21.40
C SER A 65 11.48 11.41 -20.63
N GLY A 66 11.48 10.09 -20.39
CA GLY A 66 12.50 9.46 -19.54
C GLY A 66 12.38 9.83 -18.06
N THR A 67 11.24 10.35 -17.63
CA THR A 67 11.04 10.86 -16.28
C THR A 67 10.52 9.75 -15.38
N ARG A 68 11.10 9.62 -14.18
CA ARG A 68 10.52 8.81 -13.12
C ARG A 68 9.23 9.44 -12.65
N VAL A 69 8.19 8.64 -12.54
CA VAL A 69 6.87 9.08 -12.11
C VAL A 69 6.38 8.23 -10.97
N GLN A 70 5.54 8.81 -10.14
CA GLN A 70 4.81 8.11 -9.12
C GLN A 70 3.31 8.23 -9.39
N THR A 71 2.63 7.10 -9.28
CA THR A 71 1.24 6.94 -9.65
C THR A 71 0.42 6.65 -8.40
N GLY A 72 -0.53 7.52 -8.07
CA GLY A 72 -1.45 7.34 -6.95
C GLY A 72 -2.88 7.18 -7.44
N ALA A 73 -3.68 6.39 -6.69
CA ALA A 73 -5.10 6.29 -6.94
C ALA A 73 -5.82 7.48 -6.29
N ASP A 74 -6.73 8.10 -7.04
CA ASP A 74 -7.65 9.10 -6.54
C ASP A 74 -9.01 8.43 -6.32
N THR A 75 -9.44 8.30 -5.07
CA THR A 75 -10.70 7.65 -4.71
C THR A 75 -11.75 8.68 -4.30
N GLY A 76 -11.79 9.81 -5.02
CA GLY A 76 -12.77 10.88 -4.82
C GLY A 76 -14.16 10.48 -5.32
N GLU A 77 -14.86 11.40 -5.97
CA GLU A 77 -16.19 11.16 -6.54
C GLU A 77 -16.16 10.09 -7.66
N ASP A 78 -15.06 10.04 -8.41
CA ASP A 78 -14.72 9.00 -9.38
C ASP A 78 -13.36 8.38 -9.05
N ILE A 79 -13.15 7.13 -9.50
CA ILE A 79 -11.84 6.47 -9.43
C ILE A 79 -10.94 7.05 -10.52
N GLY A 80 -9.96 7.84 -10.11
CA GLY A 80 -8.94 8.43 -10.97
C GLY A 80 -7.53 7.90 -10.69
N ILE A 81 -6.62 8.21 -11.60
CA ILE A 81 -5.17 7.98 -11.41
C ILE A 81 -4.48 9.33 -11.52
N ARG A 82 -3.71 9.70 -10.50
CA ARG A 82 -2.83 10.87 -10.53
C ARG A 82 -1.40 10.40 -10.73
N VAL A 83 -0.68 11.08 -11.61
CA VAL A 83 0.73 10.80 -11.93
C VAL A 83 1.53 12.06 -11.62
N HIS A 84 2.54 11.94 -10.78
CA HIS A 84 3.40 13.05 -10.39
C HIS A 84 4.87 12.72 -10.73
N PRO A 85 5.66 13.66 -11.28
CA PRO A 85 7.09 13.47 -11.48
C PRO A 85 7.78 13.34 -10.11
N ASP A 86 8.64 12.32 -9.97
CA ASP A 86 9.43 11.88 -8.80
C ASP A 86 9.43 12.82 -7.56
N ASP A 87 8.27 12.93 -6.90
CA ASP A 87 8.03 13.77 -5.72
C ASP A 87 7.66 12.85 -4.55
N PRO A 88 8.64 12.37 -3.77
CA PRO A 88 8.39 11.49 -2.64
C PRO A 88 7.72 12.26 -1.49
N GLY A 89 6.40 12.47 -1.58
CA GLY A 89 5.69 13.24 -0.56
C GLY A 89 4.26 13.67 -0.90
N TRP A 90 3.92 13.81 -2.18
CA TRP A 90 2.62 14.40 -2.58
C TRP A 90 1.41 13.55 -2.16
N TYR A 91 1.57 12.24 -1.98
CA TYR A 91 0.53 11.32 -1.51
C TYR A 91 0.47 11.22 0.03
N VAL A 92 1.37 11.90 0.72
CA VAL A 92 1.52 11.89 2.19
C VAL A 92 0.91 13.15 2.82
N ALA A 93 0.74 14.22 2.05
CA ALA A 93 0.06 15.48 2.43
C ALA A 93 -1.47 15.35 2.44
#